data_AF-A0A5C7Q0J3-F1
#
_entry.id   AF-A0A5C7Q0J3-F1
#
_cell.length_a   1.000
_cell.length_b   1.000
_cell.length_c   1.000
_cell.angle_alpha   90.00
_cell.angle_beta   90.00
_cell.angle_gamma   90.00
#
_symmetry.space_group_name_H-M   'P 1'
#
loop_
_entity.id
_entity.type
_entity.pdbx_description
1 polymer ?
#
loop_
_entity_poly.entity_id
_entity_poly.type
_entity_poly.pdbx_seq_one_letter_code
_entity_poly.pdbx_strand_id
1 'polypeptide(L)' 'TLTMLAIERIGAARVSQIGMVGPLATIALSVLLLGEEFTLWLLAGTSLVLLGIYITNRRRA' A
#
# COMPACT_ATOMS: atom_id res chain seq x y z
N THR A 1 -16.45 -10.52 -7.49
CA THR A 1 -15.39 -10.61 -6.46
C THR A 1 -15.64 -9.59 -5.37
N LEU A 2 -15.04 -9.75 -4.19
CA LEU A 2 -15.15 -8.77 -3.09
C LEU A 2 -14.81 -7.33 -3.54
N THR A 3 -13.85 -7.19 -4.46
CA THR A 3 -13.48 -5.89 -5.04
C THR A 3 -14.59 -5.25 -5.88
N MET A 4 -15.31 -6.03 -6.69
CA MET A 4 -16.43 -5.49 -7.49
C MET A 4 -17.60 -5.05 -6.61
N LEU A 5 -17.90 -5.80 -5.55
CA LEU A 5 -18.91 -5.41 -4.56
C LEU A 5 -18.50 -4.12 -3.82
N ALA A 6 -17.22 -3.97 -3.46
CA ALA A 6 -16.70 -2.74 -2.87
C ALA A 6 -16.80 -1.56 -3.84
N ILE A 7 -16.51 -1.76 -5.14
CA ILE A 7 -16.62 -0.72 -6.17
C ILE A 7 -18.06 -0.24 -6.31
N GLU A 8 -19.03 -1.14 -6.33
CA GLU A 8 -20.45 -0.77 -6.42
C GLU A 8 -20.92 0.06 -5.21
N ARG A 9 -20.36 -0.19 -4.02
CA ARG A 9 -20.75 0.48 -2.77
C ARG A 9 -20.10 1.84 -2.56
N ILE A 10 -18.79 1.96 -2.80
CA ILE A 10 -18.01 3.17 -2.49
C ILE A 10 -17.34 3.79 -3.73
N GLY A 11 -17.48 3.20 -4.91
CA GLY A 11 -16.96 3.71 -6.16
C GLY A 11 -15.50 3.33 -6.42
N ALA A 12 -15.15 3.25 -7.71
CA ALA A 12 -13.85 2.76 -8.16
C ALA A 12 -12.67 3.60 -7.65
N ALA A 13 -12.82 4.92 -7.57
CA ALA A 13 -11.75 5.81 -7.10
C ALA A 13 -11.36 5.52 -5.64
N ARG A 14 -12.36 5.38 -4.74
CA ARG A 14 -12.10 5.11 -3.31
C ARG A 14 -11.54 3.71 -3.09
N VAL A 15 -12.08 2.70 -3.79
CA VAL A 15 -11.52 1.33 -3.71
C VAL A 15 -10.07 1.30 -4.17
N SER A 16 -9.74 1.99 -5.26
CA SER A 16 -8.36 2.09 -5.76
C SER A 16 -7.42 2.76 -4.74
N GLN A 17 -7.89 3.76 -3.99
CA GLN A 17 -7.10 4.40 -2.93
C GLN A 17 -6.85 3.45 -1.75
N ILE A 18 -7.88 2.75 -1.30
CA ILE A 18 -7.76 1.75 -0.22
C ILE A 18 -6.82 0.61 -0.63
N GLY A 19 -6.84 0.22 -1.91
CA GLY A 19 -5.90 -0.77 -2.47
C GLY A 19 -4.43 -0.41 -2.28
N MET A 20 -4.08 0.87 -2.15
CA MET A 20 -2.70 1.32 -1.89
C MET A 20 -2.20 0.97 -0.48
N VAL A 21 -3.05 0.45 0.41
CA VAL A 21 -2.63 -0.13 1.70
C VAL A 21 -1.90 -1.46 1.51
N GLY A 22 -2.13 -2.17 0.40
CA GLY A 22 -1.52 -3.49 0.13
C GLY A 22 0.00 -3.54 0.28
N PRO A 23 0.78 -2.66 -0.39
CA PRO A 23 2.23 -2.60 -0.23
C PRO A 23 2.69 -2.41 1.23
N LEU A 24 1.99 -1.58 2.00
CA LEU A 24 2.30 -1.34 3.42
C LEU A 24 2.01 -2.59 4.27
N ALA A 25 0.90 -3.26 3.99
CA ALA A 25 0.53 -4.50 4.67
C ALA A 25 1.58 -5.61 4.40
N THR A 26 2.05 -5.75 3.16
CA THR A 26 3.09 -6.74 2.84
C THR A 26 4.40 -6.47 3.59
N ILE A 27 4.87 -5.22 3.64
CA ILE A 27 6.10 -4.86 4.37
C ILE A 27 5.92 -5.15 5.87
N ALA A 28 4.78 -4.73 6.44
CA ALA A 28 4.49 -4.97 7.85
C ALA A 28 4.45 -6.47 8.18
N LEU A 29 3.82 -7.28 7.33
CA LEU A 29 3.76 -8.73 7.51
C LEU A 29 5.12 -9.40 7.35
N SER A 30 5.99 -8.91 6.45
CA SER A 30 7.38 -9.39 6.35
C SER A 30 8.10 -9.26 7.69
N VAL A 31 7.99 -8.10 8.34
CA VAL A 31 8.69 -7.84 9.60
C VAL A 31 8.01 -8.56 10.77
N LEU A 32 6.67 -8.56 10.82
CA LEU A 32 5.91 -9.08 11.96
C LEU A 32 5.76 -10.61 11.94
N LEU A 33 5.56 -11.22 10.77
CA LEU A 33 5.30 -12.66 10.65
C LEU A 33 6.51 -13.45 10.20
N LEU A 34 7.28 -12.94 9.24
CA LEU A 34 8.47 -13.62 8.73
C LEU A 34 9.73 -13.28 9.53
N GLY A 35 9.66 -12.26 10.41
CA GLY A 35 10.79 -11.87 11.25
C GLY A 35 11.99 -11.35 10.46
N GLU A 36 11.76 -10.85 9.24
CA GLU A 36 12.85 -10.31 8.43
C GLU A 36 13.48 -9.11 9.13
N GLU A 37 14.81 -9.09 9.19
CA GLU A 37 15.56 -7.99 9.79
C GLU A 37 15.23 -6.69 9.07
N PHE A 38 14.92 -5.65 9.84
CA PHE A 38 14.63 -4.32 9.29
C PHE A 38 15.92 -3.61 8.86
N THR A 39 16.52 -4.12 7.78
CA THR A 39 17.80 -3.64 7.26
C THR A 39 17.68 -2.27 6.60
N LEU A 40 18.81 -1.59 6.44
CA LEU A 40 18.89 -0.29 5.76
C LEU A 40 18.35 -0.37 4.32
N TRP A 41 18.49 -1.52 3.66
CA TRP A 41 17.98 -1.75 2.32
C TRP A 41 16.44 -1.87 2.28
N LEU A 42 15.85 -2.56 3.25
CA LEU A 42 14.40 -2.64 3.40
C LEU A 42 13.80 -1.26 3.72
N LEU A 43 14.47 -0.48 4.56
CA LEU A 43 14.13 0.92 4.82
C LEU A 43 14.16 1.78 3.55
N ALA A 44 15.20 1.64 2.73
CA ALA A 44 15.30 2.35 1.45
C ALA A 44 14.17 1.96 0.49
N GLY A 45 13.87 0.66 0.36
CA GLY A 45 12.75 0.16 -0.45
C GLY A 45 11.38 0.65 0.06
N THR A 46 11.15 0.59 1.37
CA THR A 46 9.92 1.08 2.02
C THR A 46 9.74 2.58 1.76
N SER A 47 10.82 3.36 1.91
CA SER A 47 10.82 4.80 1.64
C SER A 47 10.50 5.11 0.18
N LEU A 48 11.04 4.33 -0.76
CA LEU A 48 10.75 4.47 -2.19
C LEU A 48 9.28 4.19 -2.51
N VAL A 49 8.71 3.13 -1.93
CA VAL A 49 7.28 2.79 -2.09
C VAL A 49 6.40 3.92 -1.55
N LEU A 50 6.69 4.43 -0.34
CA LEU A 50 5.97 5.55 0.26
C LEU A 50 6.04 6.81 -0.60
N LEU A 51 7.20 7.13 -1.18
CA LEU A 51 7.38 8.22 -2.13
C LEU A 51 6.52 8.04 -3.38
N GLY A 52 6.47 6.83 -3.95
CA GLY A 52 5.62 6.51 -5.09
C GLY A 52 4.13 6.74 -4.78
N ILE A 53 3.66 6.21 -3.65
CA ILE A 53 2.27 6.39 -3.17
C ILE A 53 1.98 7.89 -3.00
N TYR A 54 2.89 8.63 -2.35
CA TYR A 54 2.73 10.05 -2.11
C TYR A 54 2.60 10.86 -3.40
N ILE A 55 3.49 10.63 -4.39
CA ILE A 55 3.46 11.35 -5.67
C ILE A 55 2.17 11.05 -6.43
N THR A 56 1.76 9.79 -6.52
CA THR A 56 0.55 9.39 -7.23
C THR A 56 -0.70 9.94 -6.56
N ASN A 57 -0.75 9.95 -5.22
CA ASN A 57 -1.91 10.44 -4.47
C ASN A 57 -1.98 11.98 -4.46
N ARG A 58 -0.82 12.67 -4.45
CA ARG A 58 -0.77 14.14 -4.52
C ARG A 58 -1.31 14.72 -5.83
N ARG A 59 -1.36 13.94 -6.92
CA ARG A 59 -2.00 14.38 -8.17
C ARG A 59 -3.52 14.19 -8.19
N ARG A 60 -4.10 13.57 -7.14
CA ARG A 60 -5.55 13.35 -6.98
C ARG A 60 -6.16 14.06 -5.77
N ALA A 61 -5.36 14.77 -4.98
CA ALA A 61 -5.82 15.69 -3.91
C ALA A 61 -5.89 17.11 -4.46
#